data_AF-A0A413YVX1-F1
#
_entry.id   AF-A0A413YVX1-F1
#
_cell.length_a   1.000
_cell.length_b   1.000
_cell.length_c   1.000
_cell.angle_alpha   90.00
_cell.angle_beta   90.00
_cell.angle_gamma   90.00
#
_symmetry.space_group_name_H-M   'P 1'
#
loop_
_entity.id
_entity.type
_entity.pdbx_description
1 polymer ?
#
loop_
_entity_poly.entity_id
_entity_poly.type
_entity_poly.pdbx_seq_one_letter_code
_entity_poly.pdbx_strand_id
1 'polypeptide(L)'
;MIDGATKDDISRWNYHYNEYEKYKKYRTKLKIFTYGFYIGMTLWMCGMVTSMIVENLVVKILLIFIPLAIYHFFTIGKGIIEDKIKKGRY
;
A
#
# COMPACT_ATOMS: atom_id res chain seq x y z
N MET A 1 22.07 -33.55 25.09
CA MET A 1 21.54 -33.52 23.72
C MET A 1 20.35 -32.58 23.72
N ILE A 2 20.51 -31.36 23.23
CA ILE A 2 19.37 -30.61 22.69
C ILE A 2 19.35 -31.03 21.23
N ASP A 3 18.48 -32.00 20.95
CA ASP A 3 17.81 -32.26 19.68
C ASP A 3 18.57 -31.84 18.41
N GLY A 4 19.42 -32.75 17.87
CA GLY A 4 19.80 -32.96 16.45
C GLY A 4 20.04 -31.80 15.47
N ALA A 5 19.91 -30.54 15.84
CA ALA A 5 19.94 -29.39 14.97
C ALA A 5 21.32 -28.74 15.06
N THR A 6 22.03 -28.75 13.94
CA THR A 6 23.32 -28.10 13.78
C THR A 6 23.14 -26.59 13.90
N LYS A 7 24.18 -25.84 14.31
CA LYS A 7 24.12 -24.36 14.33
C LYS A 7 23.67 -23.77 12.98
N ASP A 8 23.97 -24.47 11.89
CA ASP A 8 23.59 -24.13 10.53
C ASP A 8 22.07 -24.24 10.29
N ASP A 9 21.41 -25.23 10.91
CA ASP A 9 19.95 -25.42 10.83
C ASP A 9 19.22 -24.31 11.57
N ILE A 10 19.74 -23.89 12.73
CA ILE A 10 19.21 -22.76 13.50
C ILE A 10 19.35 -21.46 12.70
N SER A 11 20.50 -21.24 12.04
CA SER A 11 20.74 -20.08 11.18
C SER A 11 19.78 -20.04 9.98
N ARG A 12 19.57 -21.19 9.32
CA ARG A 12 18.62 -21.33 8.20
C ARG A 12 17.19 -21.04 8.63
N TRP A 13 16.77 -21.57 9.77
CA TRP A 13 15.44 -21.30 10.34
C TRP A 13 15.25 -19.82 10.65
N ASN A 14 16.25 -19.17 11.24
CA ASN A 14 16.16 -17.75 11.59
C ASN A 14 16.11 -16.84 10.35
N TYR A 15 16.81 -17.22 9.27
CA TYR A 15 16.73 -16.53 7.97
C TYR A 15 15.32 -16.57 7.40
N HIS A 16 14.73 -17.76 7.28
CA HIS A 16 13.36 -17.92 6.78
C HIS A 16 12.35 -17.21 7.67
N TYR A 17 12.47 -17.32 9.00
CA TYR A 17 11.57 -16.63 9.93
C TYR A 17 11.57 -15.11 9.73
N ASN A 18 12.74 -14.51 9.50
CA ASN A 18 12.88 -13.08 9.24
C ASN A 18 12.27 -12.67 7.88
N GLU A 19 12.40 -13.50 6.85
CA GLU A 19 11.71 -13.31 5.56
C GLU A 19 10.19 -13.39 5.71
N TYR A 20 9.67 -14.36 6.46
CA TYR A 20 8.24 -14.51 6.73
C TYR A 20 7.66 -13.29 7.48
N GLU A 21 8.37 -12.81 8.51
CA GLU A 21 8.01 -11.58 9.24
C GLU A 21 7.98 -10.35 8.32
N LYS A 22 9.00 -10.19 7.46
CA LYS A 22 9.03 -9.12 6.46
C LYS A 22 7.86 -9.23 5.50
N TYR A 23 7.63 -10.40 4.91
CA TYR A 23 6.54 -10.64 3.98
C TYR A 23 5.17 -10.32 4.61
N LYS A 24 4.95 -10.74 5.86
CA LYS A 24 3.75 -10.42 6.63
C LYS A 24 3.58 -8.92 6.80
N LYS A 25 4.65 -8.19 7.13
CA LYS A 25 4.66 -6.72 7.25
C LYS A 25 4.34 -6.03 5.91
N TYR A 26 4.92 -6.50 4.81
CA TYR A 26 4.60 -5.99 3.47
C TYR A 26 3.15 -6.24 3.07
N ARG A 27 2.62 -7.42 3.36
CA ARG A 27 1.22 -7.76 3.09
C ARG A 27 0.26 -6.85 3.87
N THR A 28 0.57 -6.57 5.14
CA THR A 28 -0.22 -5.64 5.96
C THR A 28 -0.15 -4.21 5.41
N LYS A 29 1.04 -3.74 5.00
CA LYS A 29 1.18 -2.43 4.34
C LYS A 29 0.35 -2.34 3.07
N LEU A 30 0.36 -3.37 2.22
CA LEU A 30 -0.45 -3.45 1.00
C LEU A 30 -1.96 -3.38 1.30
N LYS A 31 -2.42 -4.06 2.35
CA LYS A 31 -3.83 -4.01 2.77
C LYS A 31 -4.24 -2.61 3.22
N ILE A 32 -3.44 -1.95 4.07
CA ILE A 32 -3.68 -0.56 4.51
C ILE A 32 -3.71 0.37 3.29
N PHE A 33 -2.80 0.16 2.34
CA PHE A 33 -2.71 0.95 1.13
C PHE A 33 -3.94 0.79 0.22
N THR A 34 -4.44 -0.44 0.10
CA THR A 34 -5.67 -0.76 -0.65
C THR A 34 -6.91 -0.16 0.04
N TYR A 35 -6.95 -0.19 1.38
CA TYR A 35 -8.02 0.45 2.15
C TYR A 35 -7.99 1.98 2.02
N GLY A 36 -6.81 2.58 2.08
CA GLY A 36 -6.62 4.02 1.86
C GLY A 36 -7.04 4.44 0.44
N PHE A 37 -6.76 3.61 -0.56
CA PHE A 37 -7.23 3.83 -1.93
C PHE A 37 -8.76 3.80 -2.04
N TYR A 38 -9.42 2.85 -1.37
CA TYR A 38 -10.89 2.78 -1.31
C TYR A 38 -11.50 4.03 -0.65
N ILE A 39 -10.93 4.48 0.47
CA ILE A 39 -11.37 5.71 1.14
C ILE A 39 -11.16 6.92 0.23
N GLY A 40 -10.04 6.97 -0.50
CA GLY A 40 -9.76 7.99 -1.51
C GLY A 40 -10.77 8.02 -2.65
N MET A 41 -11.17 6.85 -3.18
CA MET A 41 -12.22 6.71 -4.20
C MET A 41 -13.58 7.21 -3.69
N THR A 42 -13.96 6.85 -2.47
CA THR A 42 -15.21 7.33 -1.84
C THR A 42 -15.20 8.84 -1.64
N LEU A 43 -14.10 9.40 -1.13
CA LEU A 43 -13.92 10.85 -0.99
C LEU A 43 -13.92 11.58 -2.35
N TRP A 44 -13.35 10.97 -3.39
CA TRP A 44 -13.37 11.51 -4.76
C TRP A 44 -14.79 11.58 -5.31
N MET A 45 -15.58 10.51 -5.16
CA MET A 45 -17.01 10.50 -5.54
C MET A 45 -17.80 11.57 -4.79
N CYS A 46 -17.55 11.74 -3.49
CA CYS A 46 -18.16 12.79 -2.68
C CYS A 46 -17.74 14.21 -3.13
N GLY A 47 -16.45 14.39 -3.49
CA GLY A 47 -15.91 15.63 -4.03
C GLY A 47 -16.53 15.99 -5.39
N MET A 48 -16.75 15.01 -6.26
CA MET A 48 -17.45 15.16 -7.54
C MET A 48 -18.88 15.69 -7.34
N VAL A 49 -19.64 15.09 -6.42
CA VAL A 49 -21.01 15.52 -6.11
C VAL A 49 -21.03 16.94 -5.54
N THR A 50 -20.12 17.25 -4.61
CA THR A 50 -19.99 18.60 -4.04
C THR A 50 -19.60 19.63 -5.11
N SER A 51 -18.78 19.22 -6.09
CA SER A 51 -18.38 20.09 -7.19
C SER A 51 -19.57 20.53 -8.05
N MET A 52 -20.64 19.73 -8.17
CA MET A 52 -21.85 20.10 -8.92
C MET A 52 -22.62 21.26 -8.27
N ILE A 53 -22.48 21.44 -6.95
CA ILE A 53 -23.19 22.46 -6.17
C ILE A 53 -22.37 23.76 -6.10
N VAL A 54 -21.05 23.68 -6.24
CA VAL A 54 -20.16 24.85 -6.16
C VAL A 54 -20.09 25.57 -7.50
N GLU A 55 -20.51 26.84 -7.51
CA GLU A 55 -20.45 27.72 -8.70
C GLU A 55 -19.02 28.23 -9.00
N ASN A 56 -18.15 28.28 -7.99
CA ASN A 56 -16.79 28.78 -8.14
C ASN A 56 -15.88 27.79 -8.90
N LEU A 57 -15.51 28.14 -10.13
CA LEU A 57 -14.65 27.33 -11.02
C LEU A 57 -13.32 26.92 -10.37
N VAL A 58 -12.68 27.83 -9.63
CA VAL A 58 -11.39 27.60 -8.96
C VAL A 58 -11.51 26.50 -7.89
N VAL A 59 -12.57 26.54 -7.08
CA VAL A 59 -12.85 25.56 -6.04
C VAL A 59 -13.21 24.21 -6.65
N LYS A 60 -13.94 24.23 -7.77
CA LYS A 60 -14.27 23.04 -8.58
C LYS A 60 -13.02 22.31 -9.06
N ILE A 61 -12.06 23.05 -9.63
CA ILE A 61 -10.80 22.50 -10.13
C ILE A 61 -9.95 21.97 -8.97
N LEU A 62 -9.84 22.71 -7.86
CA LEU A 62 -9.12 22.26 -6.66
C LEU A 62 -9.71 20.96 -6.08
N LEU A 63 -11.04 20.85 -6.00
CA LEU A 63 -11.74 19.65 -5.51
C LEU A 63 -11.52 18.42 -6.39
N ILE A 64 -11.28 18.59 -7.69
CA ILE A 64 -10.99 17.50 -8.63
C ILE A 64 -9.50 17.13 -8.57
N PHE A 65 -8.62 18.14 -8.44
CA PHE A 65 -7.18 17.96 -8.49
C PHE A 65 -6.61 17.28 -7.25
N ILE A 66 -7.11 17.62 -6.05
CA ILE A 66 -6.67 17.02 -4.78
C ILE A 66 -6.82 15.49 -4.79
N PRO A 67 -8.00 14.92 -5.07
CA PRO A 67 -8.16 13.48 -5.05
C PRO A 67 -7.53 12.80 -6.28
N LEU A 68 -7.33 13.49 -7.42
CA LEU A 68 -6.50 12.98 -8.54
C LEU A 68 -5.01 12.85 -8.15
N ALA A 69 -4.45 13.84 -7.46
CA ALA A 69 -3.06 13.80 -7.00
C ALA A 69 -2.84 12.70 -5.97
N ILE A 70 -3.78 12.55 -5.03
CA ILE A 70 -3.80 11.45 -4.06
C ILE A 70 -3.91 10.11 -4.81
N TYR A 71 -4.82 9.99 -5.78
CA TYR A 71 -4.98 8.78 -6.58
C TYR A 71 -3.66 8.37 -7.23
N HIS A 72 -3.01 9.26 -7.98
CA HIS A 72 -1.71 8.97 -8.61
C HIS A 72 -0.63 8.57 -7.62
N PHE A 73 -0.55 9.25 -6.47
CA PHE A 73 0.40 8.91 -5.42
C PHE A 73 0.15 7.50 -4.88
N PHE A 74 -1.13 7.14 -4.69
CA PHE A 74 -1.50 5.79 -4.29
C PHE A 74 -1.16 4.77 -5.40
N THR A 75 -1.55 4.98 -6.65
CA THR A 75 -1.28 4.01 -7.73
C THR A 75 0.21 3.73 -7.90
N ILE A 76 1.07 4.76 -7.81
CA ILE A 76 2.54 4.61 -7.85
C ILE A 76 3.05 3.87 -6.61
N GLY A 77 2.59 4.23 -5.41
CA GLY A 77 3.00 3.57 -4.17
C GLY A 77 2.63 2.08 -4.13
N LYS A 78 1.43 1.73 -4.61
CA LYS A 78 1.00 0.33 -4.74
C LYS A 78 1.86 -0.41 -5.76
N GLY A 79 2.08 0.18 -6.94
CA GLY A 79 2.90 -0.41 -8.00
C GLY A 79 4.33 -0.71 -7.57
N ILE A 80 4.98 0.19 -6.83
CA ILE A 80 6.34 -0.02 -6.32
C ILE A 80 6.40 -1.16 -5.29
N ILE A 81 5.40 -1.29 -4.41
CA ILE A 81 5.36 -2.37 -3.41
C ILE A 81 5.08 -3.72 -4.08
N GLU A 82 4.18 -3.74 -5.05
CA GLU A 82 3.81 -4.95 -5.78
C GLU A 82 4.96 -5.45 -6.68
N ASP A 83 5.66 -4.55 -7.37
CA ASP A 83 6.86 -4.87 -8.17
C ASP A 83 7.99 -5.42 -7.28
N LYS A 84 8.19 -4.82 -6.10
CA LYS A 84 9.17 -5.30 -5.11
C LYS A 84 8.88 -6.75 -4.69
N ILE A 85 7.62 -7.09 -4.44
CA ILE A 85 7.21 -8.46 -4.06
C ILE A 85 7.32 -9.43 -5.24
N LYS A 86 6.91 -9.01 -6.44
CA LYS A 86 6.86 -9.89 -7.62
C LYS A 86 8.25 -10.22 -8.17
N LYS A 87 9.23 -9.33 -7.98
CA LYS A 87 10.60 -9.49 -8.48
C LYS A 87 11.50 -10.35 -7.59
N GLY A 88 10.96 -10.97 -6.53
CA GLY A 88 11.72 -11.82 -5.61
C GLY A 88 12.88 -11.10 -4.89
N ARG A 89 12.90 -9.76 -4.94
CA ARG A 89 13.77 -8.94 -4.07
C ARG A 89 13.19 -8.77 -2.67
N TYR A 90 12.14 -9.56 -2.40
CA TYR A 90 11.53 -9.92 -1.13
C TYR A 90 10.91 -11.30 -1.27
#